data_AF-A0A7C7L389-F1
#
_entry.id   AF-A0A7C7L389-F1
#
_cell.length_a   1.000
_cell.length_b   1.000
_cell.length_c   1.000
_cell.angle_alpha   90.00
_cell.angle_beta   90.00
_cell.angle_gamma   90.00
#
_symmetry.space_group_name_H-M   'P 1'
#
loop_
_entity.id
_entity.type
_entity.pdbx_description
1 polymer ?
#
loop_
_entity_poly.entity_id
_entity_poly.type
_entity_poly.pdbx_seq_one_letter_code
_entity_poly.pdbx_strand_id
1 'polypeptide(L)'
;MSVKYKTGSLIVLAWPETLVVKPGSWYDLPAKLLGISKDNYYKAGHSAAILANHKTGSLHYFDFGRYHTPRQTGRVRDQITDPDLTINIKAIIDQEKIKNIEEILKEVSKNNATHGTGKMLASVYAEIDFTKVFLKAKELQGKEAIPYGPFIQNGTNCSRFVAQLARTCAKNWLTKILLRVPYTISATSLSNIRLVNSFTYSYLITGGCVVKKRCVLRQFIQLLFSLSKQKHNEYSISAIKQ
;
A
#
# COMPACT_ATOMS: atom_id res chain seq x y z
N MET A 1 -8.92 16.06 -27.21
CA MET A 1 -8.73 14.87 -26.34
C MET A 1 -7.35 14.94 -25.71
N SER A 2 -7.24 15.33 -24.45
CA SER A 2 -5.96 15.37 -23.73
C SER A 2 -5.49 13.93 -23.47
N VAL A 3 -4.34 13.54 -24.03
CA VAL A 3 -3.66 12.28 -23.69
C VAL A 3 -3.45 12.28 -22.18
N LYS A 4 -4.12 11.35 -21.49
CA LYS A 4 -4.06 11.23 -20.04
C LYS A 4 -2.73 10.56 -19.69
N TYR A 5 -1.65 11.35 -19.69
CA TYR A 5 -0.34 10.88 -19.26
C TYR A 5 -0.48 10.27 -17.87
N LYS A 6 0.00 9.03 -17.71
CA LYS A 6 0.07 8.38 -16.41
C LYS A 6 1.23 9.04 -15.66
N THR A 7 0.91 9.68 -14.54
CA THR A 7 1.80 10.65 -13.90
C THR A 7 2.59 10.09 -12.72
N GLY A 8 2.37 8.83 -12.34
CA GLY A 8 3.09 8.25 -11.22
C GLY A 8 3.00 6.74 -11.05
N SER A 9 3.66 6.28 -9.98
CA SER A 9 3.60 4.91 -9.44
C SER A 9 3.32 4.95 -7.94
N LEU A 10 2.57 3.98 -7.44
CA LEU A 10 2.40 3.73 -6.01
C LEU A 10 3.27 2.52 -5.62
N ILE A 11 4.23 2.73 -4.74
CA ILE A 11 5.05 1.66 -4.15
C ILE A 11 4.43 1.32 -2.79
N VAL A 12 3.96 0.10 -2.63
CA VAL A 12 3.40 -0.38 -1.36
C VAL A 12 4.50 -1.07 -0.57
N LEU A 13 4.60 -0.75 0.72
CA LEU A 13 5.57 -1.32 1.65
C LEU A 13 4.86 -2.08 2.77
N ALA A 14 5.49 -3.15 3.24
CA ALA A 14 5.00 -3.96 4.35
C ALA A 14 6.15 -4.50 5.19
N TRP A 15 6.02 -4.44 6.50
CA TRP A 15 6.87 -5.11 7.49
C TRP A 15 6.01 -6.09 8.30
N PRO A 16 5.90 -7.36 7.87
CA PRO A 16 4.98 -8.32 8.48
C PRO A 16 5.30 -8.67 9.94
N GLU A 17 6.57 -8.55 10.34
CA GLU A 17 7.03 -8.90 11.68
C GLU A 17 6.86 -7.78 12.71
N THR A 18 6.42 -6.59 12.30
CA THR A 18 6.28 -5.46 13.22
C THR A 18 5.23 -5.70 14.30
N LEU A 19 5.67 -5.53 15.54
CA LEU A 19 4.82 -5.62 16.72
C LEU A 19 4.11 -4.28 16.94
N VAL A 20 2.81 -4.36 17.18
CA VAL A 20 1.95 -3.19 17.38
C VAL A 20 1.39 -3.24 18.80
N VAL A 21 1.63 -2.20 19.59
CA VAL A 21 1.09 -2.09 20.96
C VAL A 21 -0.44 -2.17 20.91
N LYS A 22 -1.07 -2.78 21.92
CA LYS A 22 -2.52 -2.81 22.05
C LYS A 22 -3.15 -1.41 21.94
N PRO A 23 -4.23 -1.23 21.17
CA PRO A 23 -4.94 0.04 21.05
C PRO A 23 -5.74 0.43 22.30
N GLY A 24 -5.98 -0.49 23.24
CA GLY A 24 -6.87 -0.27 24.37
C GLY A 24 -8.33 -0.34 23.96
N SER A 25 -8.65 -1.24 23.01
CA SER A 25 -9.97 -1.39 22.40
C SER A 25 -10.75 -2.55 23.03
N TRP A 26 -12.07 -2.57 22.83
CA TRP A 26 -12.97 -3.64 23.34
C TRP A 26 -12.53 -5.06 22.94
N TYR A 27 -11.90 -5.21 21.78
CA TYR A 27 -11.43 -6.49 21.27
C TYR A 27 -10.08 -6.96 21.85
N ASP A 28 -9.42 -6.17 22.69
CA ASP A 28 -8.13 -6.55 23.27
C ASP A 28 -8.22 -7.70 24.28
N LEU A 29 -9.32 -7.73 25.05
CA LEU A 29 -9.60 -8.81 25.99
C LEU A 29 -9.86 -10.15 25.28
N PRO A 30 -10.82 -10.25 24.33
CA PRO A 30 -11.03 -11.50 23.61
C PRO A 30 -9.81 -11.93 22.78
N ALA A 31 -9.07 -10.99 22.18
CA ALA A 31 -7.87 -11.32 21.42
C ALA A 31 -6.74 -11.86 22.31
N LYS A 32 -6.60 -11.39 23.55
CA LYS A 32 -5.67 -11.97 24.54
C LYS A 32 -6.10 -13.39 24.91
N LEU A 33 -7.39 -13.61 25.17
CA LEU A 33 -7.92 -14.92 25.55
C LEU A 33 -7.73 -15.97 24.44
N LEU A 34 -7.87 -15.56 23.19
CA LEU A 34 -7.64 -16.40 22.01
C LEU A 34 -6.16 -16.56 21.63
N GLY A 35 -5.22 -16.00 22.40
CA GLY A 35 -3.78 -16.09 22.14
C GLY A 35 -3.29 -15.28 20.93
N ILE A 36 -4.14 -14.43 20.35
CA ILE A 36 -3.84 -13.57 19.19
C ILE A 36 -2.95 -12.38 19.61
N SER A 37 -3.11 -11.91 20.85
CA SER A 37 -2.23 -10.90 21.46
C SER A 37 -1.41 -11.51 22.59
N LYS A 38 -0.11 -11.19 22.62
CA LYS A 38 0.84 -11.58 23.68
C LYS A 38 1.54 -10.34 24.22
N ASP A 39 1.74 -10.28 25.53
CA ASP A 39 2.55 -9.25 26.21
C ASP A 39 2.22 -7.79 25.86
N ASN A 40 0.95 -7.50 25.60
CA ASN A 40 0.45 -6.19 25.15
C ASN A 40 0.79 -5.79 23.71
N TYR A 41 1.18 -6.75 22.88
CA TYR A 41 1.45 -6.58 21.46
C TYR A 41 0.58 -7.46 20.57
N TYR A 42 0.40 -6.99 19.34
CA TYR A 42 -0.12 -7.74 18.21
C TYR A 42 0.97 -7.87 17.14
N LYS A 43 1.12 -9.05 16.55
CA LYS A 43 1.90 -9.24 15.32
C LYS A 43 1.06 -8.85 14.11
N ALA A 44 0.67 -7.59 14.03
CA ALA A 44 -0.19 -7.05 12.97
C ALA A 44 0.61 -6.52 11.76
N GLY A 45 1.91 -6.31 11.92
CA GLY A 45 2.79 -5.72 10.93
C GLY A 45 2.57 -4.21 10.74
N HIS A 46 3.43 -3.61 9.92
CA HIS A 46 3.33 -2.22 9.50
C HIS A 46 3.21 -2.12 7.98
N SER A 47 2.59 -1.06 7.48
CA SER A 47 2.42 -0.82 6.05
C SER A 47 2.47 0.67 5.75
N ALA A 48 3.16 1.00 4.67
CA ALA A 48 3.35 2.36 4.19
C ALA A 48 3.23 2.40 2.66
N ALA A 49 3.22 3.59 2.10
CA ALA A 49 3.16 3.82 0.67
C ALA A 49 4.18 4.91 0.29
N ILE A 50 4.80 4.74 -0.87
CA ILE A 50 5.58 5.81 -1.52
C ILE A 50 4.89 6.15 -2.83
N LEU A 51 4.62 7.43 -3.02
CA LEU A 51 4.07 7.95 -4.24
C LEU A 51 5.21 8.56 -5.08
N ALA A 52 5.52 7.93 -6.21
CA ALA A 52 6.54 8.39 -7.14
C ALA A 52 5.92 9.25 -8.24
N ASN A 53 6.36 10.50 -8.36
CA ASN A 53 5.98 11.39 -9.45
C ASN A 53 6.88 11.12 -10.67
N HIS A 54 6.29 10.72 -11.79
CA HIS A 54 7.05 10.37 -12.98
C HIS A 54 7.64 11.58 -13.72
N LYS A 55 7.08 12.78 -13.53
CA LYS A 55 7.54 14.01 -14.16
C LYS A 55 8.77 14.60 -13.46
N THR A 56 8.77 14.59 -12.13
CA THR A 56 9.82 15.23 -11.32
C THR A 56 10.83 14.24 -10.73
N GLY A 57 10.50 12.95 -10.74
CA GLY A 57 11.24 11.92 -9.99
C GLY A 57 11.07 12.02 -8.48
N SER A 58 10.20 12.90 -7.96
CA SER A 58 10.02 13.05 -6.51
C SER A 58 9.33 11.83 -5.89
N LEU A 59 9.75 11.49 -4.67
CA LEU A 59 9.22 10.38 -3.89
C LEU A 59 8.58 10.94 -2.63
N HIS A 60 7.30 10.64 -2.41
CA HIS A 60 6.55 11.08 -1.24
C HIS A 60 6.16 9.88 -0.39
N TYR A 61 6.76 9.79 0.79
CA TYR A 61 6.46 8.72 1.74
C TYR A 61 5.19 9.06 2.53
N PHE A 62 4.34 8.06 2.72
CA PHE A 62 3.17 8.14 3.60
C PHE A 62 2.99 6.87 4.41
N ASP A 63 2.73 7.02 5.70
CA ASP A 63 2.23 5.95 6.55
C ASP A 63 1.09 6.42 7.44
N PHE A 64 0.48 5.48 8.17
CA PHE A 64 -0.51 5.79 9.19
C PHE A 64 -0.24 4.98 10.45
N GLY A 65 -0.29 5.64 11.60
CA GLY A 65 -0.12 4.98 12.89
C GLY A 65 -0.38 5.91 14.05
N ARG A 66 -0.16 5.40 15.26
CA ARG A 66 -0.43 6.13 16.51
C ARG A 66 0.81 6.91 16.94
N TYR A 67 1.11 7.99 16.23
CA TYR A 67 2.32 8.80 16.44
C TYR A 67 1.94 10.14 17.06
N HIS A 68 2.26 10.38 18.33
CA HIS A 68 1.93 11.62 19.04
C HIS A 68 0.45 12.03 18.86
N THR A 69 -0.47 11.09 19.09
CA THR A 69 -1.91 11.26 18.87
C THR A 69 -2.72 10.96 20.13
N PRO A 70 -3.93 11.52 20.28
CA PRO A 70 -4.85 11.15 21.34
C PRO A 70 -5.09 9.64 21.42
N ARG A 71 -5.45 9.15 22.61
CA ARG A 71 -5.72 7.73 22.85
C ARG A 71 -6.72 7.18 21.82
N GLN A 72 -6.48 5.96 21.33
CA GLN A 72 -7.31 5.26 20.32
C GLN A 72 -7.38 5.94 18.94
N THR A 73 -6.56 6.95 18.68
CA THR A 73 -6.46 7.58 17.34
C THR A 73 -5.08 7.38 16.74
N GLY A 74 -4.97 7.64 15.44
CA GLY A 74 -3.70 7.70 14.72
C GLY A 74 -3.74 8.81 13.67
N ARG A 75 -2.59 9.13 13.10
CA ARG A 75 -2.41 10.17 12.09
C ARG A 75 -1.63 9.65 10.90
N VAL A 76 -1.79 10.34 9.77
CA VAL A 76 -0.95 10.12 8.59
C VAL A 76 0.34 10.93 8.76
N ARG A 77 1.48 10.35 8.39
CA ARG A 77 2.77 11.04 8.35
C ARG A 77 3.26 11.16 6.93
N ASP A 78 4.00 12.23 6.65
CA ASP A 78 4.80 12.42 5.44
C ASP A 78 6.08 13.18 5.78
N GLN A 79 6.92 13.45 4.78
CA GLN A 79 8.16 14.21 4.97
C GLN A 79 7.96 15.66 5.46
N ILE A 80 6.74 16.22 5.41
CA ILE A 80 6.45 17.58 5.88
C ILE A 80 6.19 17.56 7.38
N THR A 81 5.35 16.63 7.86
CA THR A 81 5.05 16.52 9.29
C THR A 81 6.14 15.79 10.07
N ASP A 82 6.90 14.92 9.40
CA ASP A 82 7.93 14.07 9.99
C ASP A 82 9.14 14.03 9.03
N PRO A 83 10.04 15.04 9.08
CA PRO A 83 11.17 15.19 8.15
C PRO A 83 12.10 13.99 8.05
N ASP A 84 12.21 13.19 9.12
CA ASP A 84 13.01 11.96 9.14
C ASP A 84 12.50 10.89 8.15
N LEU A 85 11.28 11.02 7.63
CA LEU A 85 10.71 10.14 6.59
C LEU A 85 11.11 10.56 5.17
N THR A 86 11.94 11.60 5.01
CA THR A 86 12.42 12.05 3.70
C THR A 86 13.19 10.96 2.99
N ILE A 87 12.88 10.76 1.71
CA ILE A 87 13.65 9.92 0.78
C ILE A 87 14.51 10.86 -0.04
N ASN A 88 15.83 10.71 0.06
CA ASN A 88 16.80 11.64 -0.48
C ASN A 88 17.09 11.41 -1.96
N ILE A 89 17.04 10.15 -2.41
CA ILE A 89 17.20 9.86 -3.84
C ILE A 89 15.92 10.18 -4.63
N LYS A 90 16.09 10.51 -5.90
CA LYS A 90 14.99 10.65 -6.85
C LYS A 90 14.75 9.35 -7.61
N ALA A 91 13.52 9.13 -8.03
CA ALA A 91 13.20 8.07 -8.97
C ALA A 91 13.76 8.40 -10.36
N ILE A 92 14.50 7.46 -10.94
CA ILE A 92 14.92 7.48 -12.34
C ILE A 92 13.82 6.81 -13.14
N ILE A 93 13.14 7.60 -13.97
CA ILE A 93 11.99 7.17 -14.75
C ILE A 93 12.41 6.97 -16.20
N ASP A 94 12.18 5.78 -16.73
CA ASP A 94 12.35 5.47 -18.14
C ASP A 94 11.23 4.55 -18.60
N GLN A 95 10.59 4.90 -19.72
CA GLN A 95 9.41 4.22 -20.27
C GLN A 95 8.32 3.97 -19.21
N GLU A 96 7.97 5.01 -18.42
CA GLU A 96 6.97 4.96 -17.33
C GLU A 96 7.31 3.97 -16.19
N LYS A 97 8.56 3.51 -16.10
CA LYS A 97 9.03 2.58 -15.07
C LYS A 97 10.14 3.20 -14.23
N ILE A 98 10.14 2.88 -12.94
CA ILE A 98 11.20 3.25 -12.01
C ILE A 98 12.37 2.29 -12.20
N LYS A 99 13.52 2.80 -12.66
CA LYS A 99 14.72 1.99 -12.92
C LYS A 99 15.51 1.69 -11.67
N ASN A 100 15.64 2.66 -10.77
CA ASN A 100 16.39 2.55 -9.52
C ASN A 100 15.51 2.12 -8.32
N ILE A 101 14.48 1.30 -8.56
CA ILE A 101 13.58 0.83 -7.50
C ILE A 101 14.33 0.10 -6.38
N GLU A 102 15.39 -0.64 -6.69
CA GLU A 102 16.17 -1.35 -5.68
C GLU A 102 16.95 -0.40 -4.76
N GLU A 103 17.44 0.72 -5.30
CA GLU A 103 18.10 1.77 -4.50
C GLU A 103 17.09 2.46 -3.56
N ILE A 104 15.90 2.78 -4.06
CA ILE A 104 14.82 3.40 -3.27
C ILE A 104 14.44 2.48 -2.10
N LEU A 105 14.24 1.20 -2.39
CA LEU A 105 13.87 0.22 -1.36
C LEU A 105 15.01 0.00 -0.35
N LYS A 106 16.28 0.06 -0.78
CA LYS A 106 17.43 -0.02 0.13
C LYS A 106 17.48 1.18 1.07
N GLU A 107 17.33 2.40 0.55
CA GLU A 107 17.31 3.61 1.38
C GLU A 107 16.20 3.53 2.44
N VAL A 108 14.97 3.27 2.01
CA VAL A 108 13.81 3.21 2.90
C VAL A 108 13.95 2.09 3.94
N SER A 109 14.52 0.95 3.57
CA SER A 109 14.74 -0.17 4.51
C SER A 109 15.71 0.13 5.63
N LYS A 110 16.58 1.15 5.47
CA LYS A 110 17.55 1.59 6.48
C LYS A 110 17.00 2.73 7.35
N ASN A 111 15.83 3.27 7.02
CA ASN A 111 15.25 4.39 7.74
C ASN A 111 14.46 3.91 8.97
N ASN A 112 15.01 4.15 10.15
CA ASN A 112 14.41 3.79 11.43
C ASN A 112 13.11 4.55 11.75
N ALA A 113 12.90 5.74 11.16
CA ALA A 113 11.69 6.54 11.37
C ALA A 113 10.42 5.89 10.78
N THR A 114 10.59 4.91 9.89
CA THR A 114 9.48 4.09 9.36
C THR A 114 8.87 3.17 10.43
N HIS A 115 9.57 2.92 11.54
CA HIS A 115 9.18 1.99 12.61
C HIS A 115 8.83 0.56 12.15
N GLY A 116 9.22 0.18 10.92
CA GLY A 116 9.11 -1.18 10.43
C GLY A 116 10.23 -2.05 10.98
N THR A 117 9.90 -3.23 11.50
CA THR A 117 10.88 -4.21 11.98
C THR A 117 10.83 -5.50 11.18
N GLY A 118 11.98 -6.19 11.11
CA GLY A 118 12.13 -7.43 10.36
C GLY A 118 12.36 -7.19 8.87
N LYS A 119 11.86 -8.10 8.03
CA LYS A 119 12.03 -7.97 6.57
C LYS A 119 11.01 -6.98 6.02
N MET A 120 11.42 -6.24 4.98
CA MET A 120 10.50 -5.39 4.24
C MET A 120 10.07 -6.09 2.96
N LEU A 121 8.79 -6.07 2.67
CA LEU A 121 8.23 -6.45 1.39
C LEU A 121 7.78 -5.20 0.64
N ALA A 122 7.94 -5.20 -0.68
CA ALA A 122 7.43 -4.13 -1.52
C ALA A 122 6.79 -4.61 -2.82
N SER A 123 5.81 -3.87 -3.32
CA SER A 123 5.25 -4.04 -4.66
C SER A 123 5.07 -2.69 -5.33
N VAL A 124 5.11 -2.67 -6.66
CA VAL A 124 4.95 -1.44 -7.45
C VAL A 124 3.66 -1.52 -8.25
N TYR A 125 2.78 -0.55 -8.03
CA TYR A 125 1.58 -0.33 -8.81
C TYR A 125 1.82 0.84 -9.77
N ALA A 126 2.24 0.49 -10.99
CA ALA A 126 2.58 1.43 -12.04
C ALA A 126 1.34 2.03 -12.73
N GLU A 127 1.57 3.19 -13.35
CA GLU A 127 0.64 3.91 -14.21
C GLU A 127 -0.61 4.43 -13.48
N ILE A 128 -0.37 5.22 -12.43
CA ILE A 128 -1.43 5.84 -11.64
C ILE A 128 -1.56 7.34 -11.93
N ASP A 129 -2.67 7.92 -11.50
CA ASP A 129 -2.85 9.37 -11.43
C ASP A 129 -2.22 9.87 -10.12
N PHE A 130 -1.00 10.41 -10.22
CA PHE A 130 -0.23 10.90 -9.06
C PHE A 130 -1.04 11.90 -8.25
N THR A 131 -1.57 12.94 -8.90
CA THR A 131 -2.27 14.05 -8.24
C THR A 131 -3.46 13.55 -7.44
N LYS A 132 -4.25 12.65 -8.02
CA LYS A 132 -5.42 12.08 -7.34
C LYS A 132 -5.04 11.30 -6.08
N VAL A 133 -3.99 10.48 -6.13
CA VAL A 133 -3.55 9.69 -4.96
C VAL A 133 -2.92 10.59 -3.91
N PHE A 134 -2.11 11.56 -4.33
CA PHE A 134 -1.50 12.55 -3.44
C PHE A 134 -2.56 13.35 -2.67
N LEU A 135 -3.54 13.90 -3.38
CA LEU A 135 -4.64 14.64 -2.76
C LEU A 135 -5.42 13.77 -1.79
N LYS A 136 -5.63 12.48 -2.08
CA LYS A 136 -6.27 11.59 -1.12
C LYS A 136 -5.43 11.37 0.13
N ALA A 137 -4.12 11.22 0.00
CA ALA A 137 -3.23 11.09 1.14
C ALA A 137 -3.26 12.35 2.02
N LYS A 138 -3.19 13.54 1.39
CA LYS A 138 -3.26 14.82 2.11
C LYS A 138 -4.64 15.11 2.71
N GLU A 139 -5.73 14.72 2.05
CA GLU A 139 -7.09 14.77 2.62
C GLU A 139 -7.18 13.94 3.91
N LEU A 140 -6.60 12.74 3.92
CA LEU A 140 -6.56 11.90 5.12
C LEU A 140 -5.61 12.45 6.19
N GLN A 141 -4.48 13.05 5.80
CA GLN A 141 -3.56 13.69 6.74
C GLN A 141 -4.17 14.92 7.41
N GLY A 142 -4.92 15.74 6.67
CA GLY A 142 -5.61 16.91 7.19
C GLY A 142 -6.73 16.62 8.20
N LYS A 143 -7.07 15.35 8.43
CA LYS A 143 -7.97 14.95 9.52
C LYS A 143 -7.30 14.96 10.89
N GLU A 144 -5.96 14.99 10.93
CA GLU A 144 -5.08 15.03 12.11
C GLU A 144 -5.19 13.83 13.04
N ALA A 145 -6.37 13.51 13.56
CA ALA A 145 -6.66 12.35 14.40
C ALA A 145 -7.80 11.52 13.82
N ILE A 146 -7.48 10.30 13.37
CA ILE A 146 -8.46 9.34 12.84
C ILE A 146 -8.59 8.17 13.84
N PRO A 147 -9.81 7.71 14.16
CA PRO A 147 -9.99 6.52 15.00
C PRO A 147 -9.17 5.34 14.51
N TYR A 148 -8.41 4.71 15.41
CA TYR A 148 -7.48 3.64 15.09
C TYR A 148 -8.09 2.28 15.38
N GLY A 149 -8.07 1.38 14.40
CA GLY A 149 -8.34 -0.03 14.62
C GLY A 149 -8.86 -0.78 13.40
N PRO A 150 -8.68 -2.11 13.34
CA PRO A 150 -9.16 -2.93 12.23
C PRO A 150 -10.69 -2.99 12.15
N PHE A 151 -11.39 -2.93 13.29
CA PHE A 151 -12.85 -3.11 13.39
C PHE A 151 -13.61 -1.80 13.59
N ILE A 152 -12.95 -0.65 13.47
CA ILE A 152 -13.61 0.65 13.59
C ILE A 152 -14.15 1.06 12.21
N GLN A 153 -15.47 1.26 12.09
CA GLN A 153 -16.12 1.53 10.81
C GLN A 153 -15.57 2.82 10.16
N ASN A 154 -15.59 3.93 10.91
CA ASN A 154 -15.05 5.22 10.48
C ASN A 154 -13.56 5.40 10.78
N GLY A 155 -12.89 4.32 11.20
CA GLY A 155 -11.48 4.33 11.55
C GLY A 155 -10.59 3.79 10.44
N THR A 156 -9.30 3.77 10.73
CA THR A 156 -8.30 3.18 9.85
C THR A 156 -7.15 2.56 10.65
N ASN A 157 -6.23 1.92 9.95
CA ASN A 157 -4.93 1.48 10.45
C ASN A 157 -3.93 1.60 9.28
N CYS A 158 -2.66 1.29 9.51
CA CYS A 158 -1.61 1.38 8.49
C CYS A 158 -2.01 0.69 7.16
N SER A 159 -2.52 -0.53 7.24
CA SER A 159 -2.88 -1.34 6.08
C SER A 159 -4.17 -0.85 5.40
N ARG A 160 -5.19 -0.43 6.17
CA ARG A 160 -6.42 0.17 5.64
C ARG A 160 -6.14 1.52 4.97
N PHE A 161 -5.20 2.30 5.48
CA PHE A 161 -4.77 3.56 4.87
C PHE A 161 -4.15 3.31 3.50
N VAL A 162 -3.16 2.40 3.41
CA VAL A 162 -2.54 2.04 2.12
C VAL A 162 -3.55 1.46 1.14
N ALA A 163 -4.50 0.64 1.61
CA ALA A 163 -5.59 0.13 0.78
C ALA A 163 -6.52 1.25 0.25
N GLN A 164 -6.80 2.28 1.05
CA GLN A 164 -7.57 3.45 0.61
C GLN A 164 -6.84 4.21 -0.50
N LEU A 165 -5.52 4.43 -0.38
CA LEU A 165 -4.72 5.03 -1.45
C LEU A 165 -4.77 4.19 -2.72
N ALA A 166 -4.51 2.88 -2.61
CA ALA A 166 -4.52 1.97 -3.75
C ALA A 166 -5.89 1.91 -4.45
N ARG A 167 -7.00 2.05 -3.71
CA ARG A 167 -8.36 2.09 -4.29
C ARG A 167 -8.59 3.30 -5.20
N THR A 168 -7.92 4.42 -4.95
CA THR A 168 -8.07 5.62 -5.78
C THR A 168 -7.52 5.43 -7.20
N CYS A 169 -6.51 4.57 -7.34
CA CYS A 169 -5.83 4.27 -8.60
C CYS A 169 -6.11 2.88 -9.16
N ALA A 170 -6.85 2.03 -8.44
CA ALA A 170 -7.15 0.67 -8.87
C ALA A 170 -7.84 0.65 -10.26
N LYS A 171 -7.20 -0.05 -11.21
CA LYS A 171 -7.61 -0.09 -12.63
C LYS A 171 -8.88 -0.92 -12.89
N ASN A 172 -9.22 -1.85 -12.01
CA ASN A 172 -10.37 -2.74 -12.19
C ASN A 172 -11.25 -2.84 -10.93
N TRP A 173 -12.51 -3.19 -11.15
CA TRP A 173 -13.54 -3.25 -10.10
C TRP A 173 -13.25 -4.34 -9.07
N LEU A 174 -12.77 -5.52 -9.48
CA LEU A 174 -12.48 -6.62 -8.58
C LEU A 174 -11.35 -6.27 -7.59
N THR A 175 -10.29 -5.59 -8.05
CA THR A 175 -9.23 -5.08 -7.15
C THR A 175 -9.81 -4.04 -6.18
N LYS A 176 -10.73 -3.17 -6.62
CA LYS A 176 -11.40 -2.22 -5.72
C LYS A 176 -12.23 -2.93 -4.65
N ILE A 177 -12.92 -4.02 -5.00
CA ILE A 177 -13.68 -4.84 -4.05
C ILE A 177 -12.74 -5.54 -3.07
N LEU A 178 -11.70 -6.23 -3.55
CA LEU A 178 -10.76 -6.95 -2.68
C LEU A 178 -9.99 -6.02 -1.74
N LEU A 179 -9.82 -4.74 -2.10
CA LEU A 179 -9.27 -3.71 -1.21
C LEU A 179 -10.31 -3.09 -0.26
N ARG A 180 -11.62 -3.22 -0.55
CA ARG A 180 -12.71 -2.72 0.30
C ARG A 180 -13.18 -3.77 1.30
N VAL A 181 -13.34 -5.00 0.82
CA VAL A 181 -13.75 -6.19 1.54
C VAL A 181 -12.58 -7.17 1.44
N PRO A 182 -11.57 -7.01 2.30
CA PRO A 182 -10.41 -7.89 2.29
C PRO A 182 -10.85 -9.33 2.57
N TYR A 183 -10.11 -10.31 2.03
CA TYR A 183 -10.34 -11.74 2.31
C TYR A 183 -10.15 -12.07 3.82
N THR A 184 -9.43 -11.20 4.52
CA THR A 184 -9.25 -11.16 5.97
C THR A 184 -10.21 -10.15 6.61
N ILE A 185 -10.42 -10.23 7.93
CA ILE A 185 -11.36 -9.33 8.64
C ILE A 185 -11.01 -7.83 8.46
N SER A 186 -9.75 -7.50 8.17
CA SER A 186 -9.32 -6.16 7.71
C SER A 186 -8.16 -6.27 6.72
N ALA A 187 -7.86 -5.20 5.98
CA ALA A 187 -6.75 -5.20 5.02
C ALA A 187 -5.44 -5.45 5.77
N THR A 188 -4.63 -6.38 5.28
CA THR A 188 -3.32 -6.68 5.88
C THR A 188 -2.20 -6.19 4.98
N SER A 189 -1.05 -5.91 5.59
CA SER A 189 0.16 -5.47 4.90
C SER A 189 0.57 -6.45 3.79
N LEU A 190 0.47 -7.76 4.05
CA LEU A 190 0.74 -8.82 3.06
C LEU A 190 -0.29 -8.87 1.92
N SER A 191 -1.58 -8.72 2.21
CA SER A 191 -2.62 -8.71 1.17
C SER A 191 -2.45 -7.51 0.24
N ASN A 192 -2.10 -6.34 0.78
CA ASN A 192 -1.83 -5.15 -0.02
C ASN A 192 -0.67 -5.37 -1.00
N ILE A 193 0.44 -5.99 -0.57
CA ILE A 193 1.58 -6.31 -1.45
C ILE A 193 1.16 -7.19 -2.63
N ARG A 194 0.24 -8.14 -2.42
CA ARG A 194 -0.21 -9.06 -3.47
C ARG A 194 -1.21 -8.42 -4.43
N LEU A 195 -2.15 -7.63 -3.90
CA LEU A 195 -3.23 -7.03 -4.69
C LEU A 195 -2.78 -5.76 -5.44
N VAL A 196 -1.95 -4.95 -4.80
CA VAL A 196 -1.47 -3.65 -5.30
C VAL A 196 -0.12 -3.85 -5.98
N ASN A 197 -0.15 -4.54 -7.12
CA ASN A 197 1.05 -4.88 -7.87
C ASN A 197 0.76 -4.89 -9.37
N SER A 198 1.47 -4.09 -10.16
CA SER A 198 1.34 -4.12 -11.63
C SER A 198 2.13 -5.25 -12.27
N PHE A 199 3.08 -5.84 -11.55
CA PHE A 199 3.98 -6.88 -12.02
C PHE A 199 3.64 -8.25 -11.42
N THR A 200 4.26 -9.30 -11.95
CA THR A 200 4.11 -10.69 -11.48
C THR A 200 5.10 -11.06 -10.36
N TYR A 201 5.76 -10.06 -9.77
CA TYR A 201 6.74 -10.22 -8.70
C TYR A 201 6.63 -9.11 -7.66
N SER A 202 7.07 -9.38 -6.45
CA SER A 202 7.28 -8.41 -5.37
C SER A 202 8.76 -8.39 -5.00
N TYR A 203 9.16 -7.41 -4.20
CA TYR A 203 10.51 -7.31 -3.65
C TYR A 203 10.49 -7.77 -2.20
N LEU A 204 11.54 -8.50 -1.81
CA LEU A 204 11.86 -8.84 -0.43
C LEU A 204 13.20 -8.18 -0.10
N ILE A 205 13.24 -7.44 1.00
CA ILE A 205 14.43 -6.74 1.47
C ILE A 205 14.78 -7.27 2.86
N THR A 206 15.98 -7.83 2.98
CA THR A 206 16.53 -8.37 4.22
C THR A 206 18.00 -7.98 4.33
N GLY A 207 18.40 -7.29 5.40
CA GLY A 207 19.80 -6.89 5.60
C GLY A 207 20.37 -6.03 4.47
N GLY A 208 19.56 -5.19 3.82
CA GLY A 208 19.96 -4.38 2.67
C GLY A 208 20.05 -5.11 1.33
N CYS A 209 19.87 -6.43 1.30
CA CYS A 209 19.77 -7.22 0.07
C CYS A 209 18.34 -7.19 -0.48
N VAL A 210 18.19 -6.94 -1.78
CA VAL A 210 16.90 -6.89 -2.47
C VAL A 210 16.75 -8.12 -3.36
N VAL A 211 15.68 -8.89 -3.16
CA VAL A 211 15.39 -10.10 -3.91
C VAL A 211 14.00 -10.01 -4.53
N LYS A 212 13.90 -10.26 -5.84
CA LYS A 212 12.61 -10.38 -6.52
C LYS A 212 11.99 -11.74 -6.21
N LYS A 213 10.73 -11.75 -5.78
CA LYS A 213 9.94 -12.94 -5.47
C LYS A 213 8.72 -12.99 -6.36
N ARG A 214 8.50 -14.11 -7.03
CA ARG A 214 7.35 -14.30 -7.92
C ARG A 214 6.04 -14.26 -7.11
N CYS A 215 5.06 -13.52 -7.61
CA CYS A 215 3.72 -13.39 -7.04
C CYS A 215 2.74 -14.21 -7.87
N VAL A 216 2.41 -15.41 -7.39
CA VAL A 216 1.53 -16.36 -8.10
C VAL A 216 0.09 -15.85 -8.17
N LEU A 217 -0.44 -15.31 -7.06
CA LEU A 217 -1.80 -14.77 -7.02
C LEU A 217 -2.04 -13.69 -8.09
N ARG A 218 -1.05 -12.83 -8.33
CA ARG A 218 -1.18 -11.77 -9.33
C ARG A 218 -1.21 -12.31 -10.76
N GLN A 219 -0.49 -13.39 -11.05
CA GLN A 219 -0.55 -14.05 -12.36
C GLN A 219 -1.95 -14.60 -12.62
N PHE A 220 -2.55 -15.26 -11.63
CA PHE A 220 -3.93 -15.74 -11.73
C PHE A 220 -4.91 -14.59 -11.96
N ILE A 221 -4.82 -13.51 -11.19
CA ILE A 221 -5.67 -12.33 -11.36
C ILE A 221 -5.49 -11.71 -12.77
N GLN A 222 -4.27 -11.59 -13.27
CA GLN A 222 -4.00 -11.09 -14.63
C GLN A 222 -4.59 -11.99 -15.71
N LEU A 223 -4.48 -13.32 -15.56
CA LEU A 223 -5.05 -14.30 -16.48
C LEU A 223 -6.58 -14.23 -16.51
N LEU A 224 -7.23 -14.14 -15.35
CA LEU A 224 -8.69 -13.98 -15.27
C LEU A 224 -9.15 -12.72 -16.03
N PHE A 225 -8.38 -11.63 -15.93
CA PHE A 225 -8.71 -10.40 -16.66
C PHE A 225 -8.41 -10.49 -18.16
N SER A 226 -7.33 -11.16 -18.59
CA SER A 226 -7.05 -11.34 -20.03
C SER A 226 -8.17 -12.14 -20.70
N LEU A 227 -8.65 -13.20 -20.03
CA LEU A 227 -9.78 -14.01 -20.49
C LEU A 227 -11.09 -13.21 -20.55
N SER A 228 -11.36 -12.36 -19.54
CA SER A 228 -12.55 -11.50 -19.55
C SER A 228 -12.55 -10.47 -20.68
N LYS A 229 -11.36 -9.96 -21.03
CA LYS A 229 -11.19 -8.95 -22.09
C LYS A 229 -11.31 -9.57 -23.49
N GLN A 230 -10.82 -10.80 -23.67
CA GLN A 230 -11.04 -11.57 -24.91
C GLN A 230 -12.53 -11.84 -25.15
N LYS A 231 -13.26 -12.35 -24.15
CA LYS A 231 -14.71 -12.57 -24.26
C LYS A 231 -15.46 -11.29 -24.65
N HIS A 232 -15.19 -10.17 -23.96
CA HIS A 232 -15.85 -8.90 -24.28
C HIS A 232 -15.57 -8.42 -25.72
N ASN A 233 -14.37 -8.64 -26.24
CA ASN A 233 -14.02 -8.29 -27.62
C ASN A 233 -14.75 -9.19 -28.63
N GLU A 234 -14.85 -10.49 -28.36
CA GLU A 234 -15.59 -11.44 -29.21
C GLU A 234 -17.08 -11.09 -29.29
N TYR A 235 -17.74 -10.78 -28.17
CA TYR A 235 -19.15 -10.36 -28.15
C TYR A 235 -19.39 -9.01 -28.85
N SER A 236 -18.42 -8.09 -28.77
CA SER A 236 -18.51 -6.79 -29.45
C SER A 236 -18.36 -6.94 -30.97
N ILE A 237 -17.49 -7.85 -31.42
CA ILE A 237 -17.30 -8.15 -32.84
C ILE A 237 -18.52 -8.90 -33.42
N SER A 238 -19.15 -9.79 -32.64
CA SER A 238 -20.37 -10.48 -33.08
C SER A 238 -21.58 -9.56 -33.16
N ALA A 239 -21.66 -8.54 -32.31
CA ALA A 239 -22.76 -7.55 -32.31
C ALA A 239 -22.67 -6.50 -33.43
N ILE A 240 -21.50 -6.34 -34.07
CA ILE A 240 -21.29 -5.43 -35.22
C ILE A 240 -21.56 -6.16 -36.56
N LYS A 241 -21.68 -7.49 -36.54
CA LYS A 241 -21.94 -8.33 -37.72
C LYS A 241 -23.42 -8.74 -37.90
N GLN A 242 -24.34 -8.16 -37.13
CA GLN A 242 -25.79 -8.27 -37.29
C GLN A 242 -26.34 -6.91 -37.69
#